data_AF-A0A286UTX5-F1
#
_entry.id   AF-A0A286UTX5-F1
#
_cell.length_a   1.000
_cell.length_b   1.000
_cell.length_c   1.000
_cell.angle_alpha   90.00
_cell.angle_beta   90.00
_cell.angle_gamma   90.00
#
_symmetry.space_group_name_H-M   'P 1'
#
loop_
_entity.id
_entity.type
_entity.pdbx_description
1 polymer ?
#
loop_
_entity_poly.entity_id
_entity_poly.type
_entity_poly.pdbx_seq_one_letter_code
_entity_poly.pdbx_strand_id
1 'polypeptide(L)'
;MPDKILAQAPGDDCYRTVQHSGEPKGRVEKIGDIDIYIATPPTGTASISAKGIILFYANVYGSLYINNKVLQDYFTERGTLKLIKAVNTY
;
A
#
# COMPACT_ATOMS: atom_id res chain seq x y z
N MET A 1 -28.32 -22.21 14.01
CA MET A 1 -27.02 -21.58 14.30
C MET A 1 -26.81 -20.56 13.21
N PRO A 2 -26.57 -19.28 13.49
CA PRO A 2 -26.30 -18.32 12.42
C PRO A 2 -25.06 -18.80 11.65
N ASP A 3 -25.14 -18.77 10.32
CA ASP A 3 -24.07 -19.20 9.44
C ASP A 3 -22.77 -18.48 9.83
N LYS A 4 -21.69 -19.25 10.04
CA LYS A 4 -20.42 -18.70 10.51
C LYS A 4 -19.77 -17.92 9.37
N ILE A 5 -20.06 -16.62 9.31
CA ILE A 5 -19.48 -15.73 8.30
C ILE A 5 -18.01 -15.47 8.67
N LEU A 6 -17.10 -15.78 7.74
CA LEU A 6 -15.65 -15.60 7.95
C LEU A 6 -15.22 -14.12 7.98
N ALA A 7 -16.00 -13.24 7.36
CA ALA A 7 -15.78 -11.80 7.36
C ALA A 7 -17.12 -11.05 7.45
N GLN A 8 -17.35 -10.37 8.57
CA GLN A 8 -18.48 -9.45 8.72
C GLN A 8 -18.22 -8.13 7.98
N ALA A 9 -19.26 -7.31 7.81
CA ALA A 9 -19.10 -5.95 7.29
C ALA A 9 -18.12 -5.14 8.18
N PRO A 10 -17.41 -4.14 7.62
CA PRO A 10 -16.49 -3.31 8.39
C PRO A 10 -17.18 -2.68 9.61
N GLY A 11 -16.67 -2.96 10.81
CA GLY A 11 -17.15 -2.37 12.07
C GLY A 11 -16.29 -1.17 12.50
N ASP A 12 -16.57 -0.62 13.68
CA ASP A 12 -15.87 0.57 14.22
C ASP A 12 -14.34 0.43 14.22
N ASP A 13 -13.83 -0.78 14.50
CA ASP A 13 -12.40 -1.04 14.54
C ASP A 13 -11.74 -0.99 13.15
N CYS A 14 -12.50 -1.17 12.06
CA CYS A 14 -12.01 -0.96 10.69
C CYS A 14 -11.74 0.53 10.39
N TYR A 15 -12.34 1.42 11.17
CA TYR A 15 -12.20 2.87 11.06
C TYR A 15 -11.32 3.47 12.16
N ARG A 16 -10.78 2.63 13.05
CA ARG A 16 -9.77 3.05 14.02
C ARG A 16 -8.40 3.06 13.37
N THR A 17 -7.87 4.25 13.12
CA THR A 17 -6.55 4.41 12.52
C THR A 17 -5.45 4.38 13.57
N VAL A 18 -4.34 3.71 13.28
CA VAL A 18 -3.04 3.96 13.94
C VAL A 18 -2.19 4.82 13.01
N GLN A 19 -1.66 5.94 13.50
CA GLN A 19 -0.86 6.82 12.65
C GLN A 19 0.53 6.23 12.44
N HIS A 20 0.91 6.02 11.18
CA HIS A 20 2.31 5.78 10.82
C HIS A 20 2.99 7.14 10.61
N SER A 21 4.15 7.33 11.22
CA SER A 21 4.95 8.55 11.06
C SER A 21 5.91 8.41 9.87
N GLY A 22 6.27 9.55 9.28
CA GLY A 22 7.21 9.62 8.17
C GLY A 22 6.73 10.52 7.04
N GLU A 23 7.66 10.87 6.16
CA GLU A 23 7.37 11.60 4.93
C GLU A 23 7.33 10.59 3.76
N PRO A 24 6.28 10.62 2.91
CA PRO A 24 6.20 9.80 1.71
C PRO A 24 7.35 10.08 0.74
N LYS A 25 8.01 9.02 0.27
CA LYS A 25 9.17 9.09 -0.65
C LYS A 25 8.86 8.63 -2.06
N GLY A 26 7.78 7.87 -2.22
CA GLY A 26 7.24 7.48 -3.51
C GLY A 26 6.56 8.63 -4.23
N ARG A 27 5.90 8.31 -5.34
CA ARG A 27 5.23 9.29 -6.20
C ARG A 27 3.84 8.82 -6.57
N VAL A 28 2.94 9.77 -6.83
CA VAL A 28 1.62 9.48 -7.39
C VAL A 28 1.71 9.60 -8.90
N GLU A 29 1.38 8.53 -9.60
CA GLU A 29 1.23 8.51 -11.05
C GLU A 29 -0.19 8.08 -11.41
N LYS A 30 -0.72 8.61 -12.50
CA LYS A 30 -2.00 8.19 -13.05
C LYS A 30 -1.75 7.07 -14.06
N ILE A 31 -2.34 5.89 -13.85
CA ILE A 31 -2.31 4.77 -14.78
C ILE A 31 -3.74 4.48 -15.22
N GLY A 32 -4.03 4.73 -16.49
CA GLY A 32 -5.43 4.83 -16.96
C GLY A 32 -6.12 6.00 -16.26
N ASP A 33 -7.29 5.75 -15.67
CA ASP A 33 -8.03 6.76 -14.89
C ASP A 33 -7.78 6.68 -13.38
N ILE A 34 -6.85 5.82 -12.94
CA ILE A 34 -6.62 5.53 -11.52
C ILE A 34 -5.33 6.21 -11.04
N ASP A 35 -5.41 6.92 -9.92
CA ASP A 35 -4.24 7.47 -9.24
C ASP A 35 -3.58 6.40 -8.36
N ILE A 36 -2.30 6.16 -8.64
CA ILE A 36 -1.52 5.07 -8.06
C ILE A 36 -0.29 5.64 -7.36
N TYR A 37 -0.11 5.28 -6.10
CA TYR A 37 1.14 5.53 -5.40
C TYR A 37 2.15 4.45 -5.77
N ILE A 38 3.33 4.87 -6.20
CA ILE A 38 4.44 4.00 -6.59
C ILE A 38 5.61 4.27 -5.64
N ALA A 39 5.93 3.27 -4.83
CA ALA A 39 7.14 3.27 -4.01
C ALA A 39 8.23 2.48 -4.72
N THR A 40 9.45 3.03 -4.71
CA THR A 40 10.63 2.40 -5.31
C THR A 40 11.76 2.32 -4.31
N PRO A 41 12.54 1.23 -4.29
CA PRO A 41 13.71 1.13 -3.42
C PRO A 41 14.65 2.32 -3.62
N PRO A 42 15.28 2.83 -2.54
CA PRO A 42 16.30 3.86 -2.66
C PRO A 42 17.44 3.44 -3.59
N THR A 43 18.06 4.42 -4.28
CA THR A 43 19.21 4.16 -5.14
C THR A 43 20.34 3.50 -4.32
N GLY A 44 20.87 2.38 -4.80
CA GLY A 44 21.98 1.66 -4.16
C GLY A 44 21.58 0.67 -3.06
N THR A 45 20.32 0.58 -2.64
CA THR A 45 19.86 -0.45 -1.68
C THR A 45 19.38 -1.74 -2.34
N ALA A 46 19.19 -1.73 -3.66
CA ALA A 46 18.86 -2.91 -4.44
C ALA A 46 20.12 -3.80 -4.60
N SER A 47 20.39 -4.67 -3.62
CA SER A 47 21.47 -5.67 -3.71
C SER A 47 21.23 -6.73 -4.79
N ILE A 48 20.00 -6.81 -5.30
CA ILE A 48 19.57 -7.69 -6.38
C ILE A 48 18.70 -6.82 -7.29
N SER A 49 18.96 -6.83 -8.60
CA SER A 49 18.07 -6.23 -9.59
C SER A 49 16.64 -6.63 -9.25
N ALA A 50 15.76 -5.65 -9.00
CA ALA A 50 14.44 -5.93 -8.44
C ALA A 50 13.70 -6.95 -9.32
N LYS A 51 13.58 -8.20 -8.86
CA LYS A 51 13.08 -9.31 -9.67
C LYS A 51 11.55 -9.39 -9.76
N GLY A 52 10.85 -8.44 -9.15
CA GLY A 52 9.39 -8.47 -9.09
C GLY A 52 8.76 -7.19 -8.57
N ILE A 53 7.43 -7.19 -8.63
CA ILE A 53 6.55 -6.12 -8.17
C ILE A 53 5.69 -6.67 -7.02
N ILE A 54 5.50 -5.90 -5.96
CA ILE A 54 4.49 -6.18 -4.93
C ILE A 54 3.26 -5.33 -5.25
N LEU A 55 2.09 -5.97 -5.21
CA LEU A 55 0.80 -5.29 -5.32
C LEU A 55 0.26 -4.92 -3.94
N PHE A 56 0.13 -3.62 -3.67
CA PHE A 56 -0.47 -3.11 -2.44
C PHE A 56 -1.99 -2.92 -2.62
N TYR A 57 -2.79 -3.71 -1.91
CA TYR A 57 -4.25 -3.55 -1.84
C TYR A 57 -4.59 -2.73 -0.60
N ALA A 58 -5.21 -1.58 -0.82
CA ALA A 58 -5.53 -0.66 0.27
C ALA A 58 -6.79 -1.09 1.01
N ASN A 59 -6.86 -0.74 2.28
CA ASN A 59 -8.05 -0.85 3.11
C ASN A 59 -9.08 0.25 2.74
N VAL A 60 -10.13 0.38 3.56
CA VAL A 60 -11.25 1.32 3.39
C VAL A 60 -10.84 2.80 3.22
N TYR A 61 -9.62 3.18 3.63
CA TYR A 61 -9.10 4.54 3.46
C TYR A 61 -8.53 4.83 2.07
N GLY A 62 -8.40 3.81 1.23
CA GLY A 62 -7.77 3.92 -0.07
C GLY A 62 -6.27 4.13 0.02
N SER A 63 -5.60 4.03 -1.11
CA SER A 63 -4.14 3.92 -1.13
C SER A 63 -3.35 5.21 -1.02
N LEU A 64 -4.00 6.33 -1.32
CA LEU A 64 -3.36 7.63 -1.28
C LEU A 64 -3.39 8.21 0.14
N TYR A 65 -4.03 7.52 1.07
CA TYR A 65 -3.98 7.84 2.48
C TYR A 65 -2.54 7.75 2.99
N ILE A 66 -2.15 8.72 3.82
CA ILE A 66 -0.76 8.93 4.24
C ILE A 66 -0.12 7.67 4.84
N ASN A 67 -0.87 6.96 5.69
CA ASN A 67 -0.42 5.71 6.31
C ASN A 67 -0.06 4.64 5.28
N ASN A 68 -0.86 4.53 4.22
CA ASN A 68 -0.63 3.54 3.18
C ASN A 68 0.58 3.92 2.32
N LYS A 69 0.85 5.22 2.14
CA LYS A 69 2.05 5.70 1.43
C LYS A 69 3.34 5.35 2.18
N VAL A 70 3.43 5.75 3.46
CA VAL A 70 4.63 5.50 4.27
C VAL A 70 4.86 4.02 4.54
N LEU A 71 3.79 3.21 4.61
CA LEU A 71 3.91 1.76 4.72
C LEU A 71 4.51 1.15 3.44
N GLN A 72 4.07 1.59 2.26
CA GLN A 72 4.65 1.14 0.99
C GLN A 72 6.15 1.50 0.91
N ASP A 73 6.51 2.72 1.31
CA ASP A 73 7.91 3.15 1.33
C ASP A 73 8.76 2.27 2.25
N TYR A 74 8.27 1.99 3.47
CA TYR A 74 8.95 1.12 4.44
C TYR A 74 9.29 -0.27 3.87
N PHE A 75 8.37 -0.87 3.10
CA PHE A 75 8.63 -2.16 2.46
C PHE A 75 9.66 -2.05 1.33
N THR A 76 9.67 -0.96 0.56
CA THR A 76 10.67 -0.74 -0.49
C THR A 76 12.06 -0.40 0.04
N GLU A 77 12.16 0.20 1.22
CA GLU A 77 13.45 0.46 1.87
C GLU A 77 14.12 -0.82 2.37
N ARG A 78 13.32 -1.80 2.80
CA ARG A 78 13.78 -3.04 3.43
C ARG A 78 13.95 -4.21 2.47
N GLY A 79 13.66 -4.02 1.19
CA GLY A 79 13.65 -5.11 0.20
C GLY A 79 14.03 -4.66 -1.21
N THR A 80 14.29 -5.66 -2.06
CA THR A 80 14.68 -5.52 -3.47
C THR A 80 13.48 -5.39 -4.42
N LEU A 81 12.34 -4.84 -3.99
CA LEU A 81 11.08 -4.95 -4.74
C LEU A 81 10.44 -3.59 -5.02
N LYS A 82 9.89 -3.41 -6.24
CA LYS A 82 9.06 -2.25 -6.58
C LYS A 82 7.64 -2.49 -6.07
N LEU A 83 7.05 -1.52 -5.38
CA LEU A 83 5.66 -1.60 -4.94
C LEU A 83 4.81 -0.80 -5.93
N ILE A 84 3.95 -1.50 -6.68
CA ILE A 84 2.93 -0.90 -7.54
C ILE A 84 1.61 -1.23 -6.90
N LYS A 85 0.81 -0.24 -6.51
CA LYS A 85 -0.52 -0.55 -6.02
C LYS A 85 -1.37 -1.26 -7.08
N ALA A 86 -2.18 -2.22 -6.62
CA ALA A 86 -3.37 -2.69 -7.29
C ALA A 86 -4.60 -1.84 -6.93
N VAL A 87 -5.24 -1.34 -7.98
CA VAL A 87 -6.64 -0.91 -8.16
C VAL A 87 -7.45 -0.68 -6.87
N ASN A 88 -7.92 0.55 -6.64
CA ASN A 88 -9.07 0.77 -5.76
C ASN A 88 -10.32 0.26 -6.48
N THR A 89 -11.00 -0.74 -5.93
CA THR A 89 -12.37 -1.07 -6.32
C THR A 89 -13.34 -0.40 -5.34
N TYR A 90 -13.67 0.86 -5.60
CA TYR A 90 -14.92 1.49 -5.16
C TYR A 90 -15.33 2.51 -6.22
#